data_AF-A0A9E2QI55-F1
#
_entry.id   AF-A0A9E2QI55-F1
#
_cell.length_a   1.000
_cell.length_b   1.000
_cell.length_c   1.000
_cell.angle_alpha   90.00
_cell.angle_beta   90.00
_cell.angle_gamma   90.00
#
_symmetry.space_group_name_H-M   'P 1'
#
loop_
_entity.id
_entity.type
_entity.pdbx_description
1 polymer ?
#
loop_
_entity_poly.entity_id
_entity_poly.type
_entity_poly.pdbx_seq_one_letter_code
_entity_poly.pdbx_strand_id
1 'polypeptide(L)'
;MITYTPEGQSAKDINAIVVRGRLEPGSEDQGRGLQNQVEIYIANDATEGVTSVDKKDDRITLDDVEGTSREARIIEVLHKDEGAWHLLVGW
;
A
#
# COMPACT_ATOMS: atom_id res chain seq x y z
N MET A 1 -8.73 4.03 5.97
CA MET A 1 -9.35 3.06 5.04
C MET A 1 -8.43 2.99 3.84
N ILE A 2 -8.54 1.95 3.01
CA ILE A 2 -7.64 1.75 1.88
C ILE A 2 -8.51 1.48 0.68
N THR A 3 -8.38 2.34 -0.31
CA THR A 3 -9.14 2.23 -1.55
C THR A 3 -8.19 1.80 -2.65
N TYR A 4 -8.52 0.68 -3.29
CA TYR A 4 -7.80 0.14 -4.43
C TYR A 4 -8.57 0.47 -5.70
N THR A 5 -7.89 1.10 -6.66
CA THR A 5 -8.47 1.42 -7.96
C THR A 5 -7.74 0.59 -9.02
N PRO A 6 -8.36 -0.50 -9.52
CA PRO A 6 -7.80 -1.27 -10.61
C PRO A 6 -7.96 -0.53 -11.94
N GLU A 7 -7.11 -0.84 -12.92
CA GLU A 7 -7.24 -0.31 -14.29
C GLU A 7 -8.66 -0.52 -14.84
N GLY A 8 -9.30 0.59 -15.26
CA GLY A 8 -10.61 0.56 -15.90
C GLY A 8 -11.78 0.11 -15.02
N GLN A 9 -11.56 -0.09 -13.71
CA GLN A 9 -12.56 -0.52 -12.75
C GLN A 9 -12.87 0.56 -11.73
N SER A 10 -14.00 0.41 -11.05
CA SER A 10 -14.36 1.29 -9.94
C SER A 10 -13.42 1.05 -8.75
N ALA A 11 -13.05 2.15 -8.10
CA ALA A 11 -12.36 2.13 -6.82
C ALA A 11 -13.16 1.28 -5.82
N LYS A 12 -12.48 0.38 -5.11
CA LYS A 12 -13.07 -0.48 -4.08
C LYS A 12 -12.31 -0.35 -2.79
N ASP A 13 -13.04 -0.36 -1.68
CA ASP A 13 -12.43 -0.38 -0.36
C ASP A 13 -12.02 -1.81 -0.02
N ILE A 14 -10.77 -1.95 0.41
CA ILE A 14 -10.14 -3.23 0.69
C ILE A 14 -9.58 -3.25 2.10
N ASN A 15 -9.54 -4.44 2.68
CA ASN A 15 -8.82 -4.68 3.92
C ASN A 15 -7.34 -4.87 3.60
N ALA A 16 -6.52 -3.94 4.09
CA ALA A 16 -5.08 -4.03 3.96
C ALA A 16 -4.36 -3.53 5.22
N ILE A 17 -3.22 -4.15 5.51
CA ILE A 17 -2.36 -3.82 6.64
C ILE A 17 -1.26 -2.90 6.11
N VAL A 18 -1.25 -1.66 6.57
CA VAL A 18 -0.21 -0.68 6.21
C VAL A 18 0.89 -0.72 7.25
N VAL A 19 2.08 -1.14 6.85
CA VAL A 19 3.28 -1.10 7.69
C VAL A 19 3.97 0.24 7.47
N ARG A 20 3.44 1.27 8.12
CA ARG A 20 4.10 2.57 8.28
C ARG A 20 5.08 2.44 9.42
N GLY A 21 6.30 2.01 9.13
CA GLY A 21 7.38 2.03 10.12
C GLY A 21 7.61 3.46 10.60
N ARG A 22 6.99 3.86 11.72
CA ARG A 22 7.46 5.00 12.50
C ARG A 22 8.66 4.49 13.30
N LEU A 23 9.85 4.58 12.71
CA LEU A 23 11.04 4.65 13.56
C LEU A 23 10.93 6.00 14.28
N GLU A 24 10.65 5.93 15.58
CA GLU A 24 10.90 7.04 16.49
C GLU A 24 12.28 7.64 16.18
N PRO A 25 12.49 8.97 16.29
CA PRO A 25 13.78 9.59 16.04
C PRO A 25 14.79 9.15 17.11
N GLY A 26 15.31 7.93 16.97
CA GLY A 26 16.55 7.48 17.57
C GLY A 26 17.69 7.93 16.66
N SER A 27 18.35 8.98 17.09
CA SER A 27 19.71 9.40 16.77
C SER A 27 20.44 8.73 15.60
N GLU A 28 20.85 9.57 14.64
CA GLU A 28 22.15 9.52 13.95
C GLU A 28 22.31 8.72 12.63
N ASP A 29 21.35 7.93 12.16
CA ASP A 29 21.50 7.17 10.89
C ASP A 29 20.40 7.42 9.82
N GLN A 30 19.99 8.69 9.66
CA GLN A 30 18.92 9.11 8.72
C GLN A 30 19.34 9.15 7.23
N GLY A 31 20.04 8.13 6.73
CA GLY A 31 20.41 8.03 5.31
C GLY A 31 19.46 7.17 4.45
N ARG A 32 18.62 6.32 5.06
CA ARG A 32 17.88 5.26 4.32
C ARG A 32 16.51 4.91 4.90
N GLY A 33 15.85 5.82 5.62
CA GLY A 33 14.44 5.64 5.97
C GLY A 33 13.55 5.72 4.73
N LEU A 34 12.46 4.94 4.68
CA LEU A 34 11.42 4.97 3.65
C LEU A 34 10.67 6.31 3.64
N GLN A 35 11.36 7.42 3.34
CA GLN A 35 10.86 8.79 3.57
C GLN A 35 9.59 9.12 2.76
N ASN A 36 9.33 8.40 1.66
CA ASN A 36 8.13 8.55 0.84
C ASN A 36 7.56 7.21 0.38
N GLN A 37 7.83 6.14 1.14
CA GLN A 37 7.42 4.79 0.76
C GLN A 37 6.83 4.07 1.96
N VAL A 38 5.96 3.12 1.70
CA VAL A 38 5.31 2.32 2.73
C VAL A 38 5.04 0.94 2.19
N GLU A 39 5.20 -0.05 3.05
CA GLU A 39 4.86 -1.42 2.75
C GLU A 39 3.39 -1.66 3.11
N ILE A 40 2.65 -2.29 2.21
CA ILE A 40 1.26 -2.63 2.40
C ILE A 40 1.06 -4.12 2.14
N TYR A 41 0.21 -4.73 2.96
CA TYR A 41 -0.21 -6.11 2.79
C TYR A 41 -1.70 -6.11 2.47
N ILE A 42 -2.05 -6.52 1.26
CA ILE A 42 -3.44 -6.61 0.78
C ILE A 42 -3.84 -8.08 0.77
N ALA A 43 -5.03 -8.41 1.28
CA ALA A 43 -5.53 -9.78 1.18
C ALA A 43 -5.63 -10.21 -0.30
N ASN A 44 -5.19 -11.43 -0.62
CA ASN A 44 -5.36 -12.00 -1.95
C ASN A 44 -6.74 -12.67 -2.06
N ASP A 45 -7.80 -11.88 -1.96
CA ASP A 45 -9.18 -12.35 -1.95
C ASP A 45 -10.04 -11.59 -2.95
N ALA A 46 -11.01 -12.28 -3.56
CA ALA A 46 -11.92 -11.67 -4.55
C ALA A 46 -12.99 -10.77 -3.91
N THR A 47 -13.27 -10.96 -2.63
CA THR A 47 -14.35 -10.32 -1.87
C THR A 47 -13.83 -9.12 -1.09
N GLU A 48 -12.79 -9.33 -0.29
CA GLU A 48 -12.28 -8.36 0.70
C GLU A 48 -10.90 -7.77 0.33
N GLY A 49 -10.32 -8.21 -0.80
CA GLY A 49 -8.94 -7.94 -1.18
C GLY A 49 -8.76 -7.67 -2.67
N VAL A 50 -7.60 -8.06 -3.19
CA VAL A 50 -7.22 -7.88 -4.60
C VAL A 50 -6.64 -9.18 -5.12
N THR A 51 -7.19 -9.73 -6.20
CA THR A 51 -6.69 -10.98 -6.81
C THR A 51 -5.58 -10.76 -7.83
N SER A 52 -5.46 -9.54 -8.35
CA SER A 52 -4.54 -9.16 -9.41
C SER A 52 -4.05 -7.74 -9.17
N VAL A 53 -2.73 -7.53 -9.18
CA VAL A 53 -2.11 -6.21 -9.00
C VAL A 53 -1.31 -5.84 -10.24
N ASP A 54 -1.61 -4.71 -10.84
CA ASP A 54 -0.87 -4.08 -11.93
C ASP A 54 -0.09 -2.85 -11.44
N LYS A 55 1.22 -2.82 -11.72
CA LYS A 55 2.10 -1.75 -11.21
C LYS A 55 1.95 -0.42 -11.96
N LYS A 56 1.51 -0.43 -13.22
CA LYS A 56 1.46 0.78 -14.05
C LYS A 56 0.18 1.56 -13.78
N ASP A 57 -0.93 0.84 -13.81
CA ASP A 57 -2.25 1.45 -13.91
C ASP A 57 -3.00 1.44 -12.58
N ASP A 58 -2.71 0.49 -11.68
CA ASP A 58 -3.40 0.45 -10.39
C ASP A 58 -2.93 1.57 -9.46
N ARG A 59 -3.88 2.06 -8.68
CA ARG A 59 -3.69 3.14 -7.70
C ARG A 59 -4.20 2.70 -6.34
N ILE A 60 -3.46 3.11 -5.31
CA ILE A 60 -3.78 2.74 -3.93
C ILE A 60 -3.91 4.02 -3.12
N THR A 61 -5.12 4.34 -2.73
CA THR A 61 -5.40 5.47 -1.86
C THR A 61 -5.37 5.00 -0.42
N LEU A 62 -4.51 5.62 0.40
CA LEU A 62 -4.41 5.32 1.82
C LEU A 62 -4.91 6.54 2.60
N ASP A 63 -5.85 6.33 3.53
CA ASP A 63 -6.17 7.38 4.49
C ASP A 63 -5.12 7.43 5.59
N ASP A 64 -4.71 8.65 5.93
CA ASP A 64 -3.93 8.91 7.12
C ASP A 64 -4.78 8.81 8.40
N VAL A 65 -4.14 8.72 9.56
CA VAL A 65 -4.82 8.78 10.87
C VAL A 65 -5.56 10.10 11.06
N GLU A 66 -5.13 11.15 10.37
CA GLU A 66 -5.83 12.45 10.32
C GLU A 66 -7.00 12.48 9.31
N GLY A 67 -7.33 11.36 8.68
CA GLY A 67 -8.40 11.26 7.68
C GLY A 67 -8.04 11.87 6.32
N THR A 68 -6.77 12.18 6.10
CA THR A 68 -6.29 12.69 4.80
C THR A 68 -6.00 11.51 3.87
N SER A 69 -6.82 11.34 2.85
CA SER A 69 -6.58 10.38 1.78
C SER A 69 -5.41 10.86 0.92
N ARG A 70 -4.40 10.03 0.72
CA ARG A 70 -3.34 10.26 -0.25
C ARG A 70 -3.36 9.12 -1.27
N GLU A 71 -3.13 9.43 -2.55
CA GLU A 71 -2.91 8.43 -3.62
C GLU A 71 -1.45 7.97 -3.71
N ALA A 72 -1.18 6.69 -3.45
CA ALA A 72 0.12 6.05 -3.57
C ALA A 72 0.17 5.20 -4.84
N ARG A 73 1.37 5.11 -5.40
CA ARG A 73 1.65 4.27 -6.56
C ARG A 73 2.40 3.02 -6.13
N ILE A 74 2.09 1.90 -6.77
CA ILE A 74 2.80 0.65 -6.55
C ILE A 74 4.18 0.78 -7.19
N ILE A 75 5.21 0.82 -6.36
CA ILE A 75 6.62 0.84 -6.79
C ILE A 75 7.04 -0.59 -7.12
N GLU A 76 6.77 -1.52 -6.20
CA GLU A 76 7.21 -2.89 -6.32
C GLU A 76 6.22 -3.88 -5.66
N VAL A 77 6.21 -5.11 -6.16
CA VAL A 77 5.53 -6.24 -5.53
C VAL A 77 6.65 -7.01 -4.86
N LEU A 78 6.78 -6.89 -3.55
CA LEU A 78 7.83 -7.52 -2.76
C LEU A 78 7.58 -9.01 -2.61
N HIS A 79 6.32 -9.38 -2.37
CA HIS A 79 5.92 -10.77 -2.23
C HIS A 79 4.47 -10.96 -2.69
N LYS A 80 4.17 -12.14 -3.23
CA LYS A 80 2.83 -12.57 -3.60
C LYS A 80 2.64 -14.00 -3.11
N ASP A 81 1.66 -14.20 -2.25
CA ASP A 81 1.27 -15.53 -1.76
C ASP A 81 -0.24 -15.77 -1.99
N GLU A 82 -0.70 -16.99 -1.70
CA GLU A 82 -2.14 -17.33 -1.73
C GLU A 82 -2.93 -16.54 -0.68
N GLY A 83 -2.28 -16.12 0.42
CA GLY A 83 -2.95 -15.36 1.47
C GLY A 83 -2.94 -13.84 1.28
N ALA A 84 -1.86 -13.26 0.76
CA ALA A 84 -1.69 -11.81 0.69
C ALA A 84 -0.68 -11.35 -0.37
N TRP A 85 -0.89 -10.12 -0.83
CA TRP A 85 0.04 -9.32 -1.62
C TRP A 85 0.83 -8.41 -0.71
N HIS A 86 2.15 -8.50 -0.75
CA HIS A 86 3.05 -7.56 -0.10
C HIS A 86 3.59 -6.61 -1.16
N LEU A 87 3.13 -5.36 -1.09
CA LEU A 87 3.48 -4.32 -2.05
C LEU A 87 4.27 -3.23 -1.35
N LEU A 88 5.24 -2.68 -2.07
CA LEU A 88 5.88 -1.42 -1.73
C LEU A 88 5.20 -0.33 -2.55
N VAL A 89 4.60 0.63 -1.86
CA VAL A 89 3.98 1.79 -2.50
C VAL A 89 4.69 3.06 -2.08
N GLY A 90 4.63 4.11 -2.90
CA GLY A 90 5.19 5.39 -2.54
C GLY A 90 4.47 6.58 -3.15
N TRP A 91 4.87 7.74 -2.65
CA TRP A 91 4.30 9.05 -2.91
C TRP A 91 5.22 9.87 -3.82
#